data_AF-A0A7C2MC05-F1
#
_entry.id   AF-A0A7C2MC05-F1
#
_cell.length_a   1.000
_cell.length_b   1.000
_cell.length_c   1.000
_cell.angle_alpha   90.00
_cell.angle_beta   90.00
_cell.angle_gamma   90.00
#
_symmetry.space_group_name_H-M   'P 1'
#
loop_
_entity.id
_entity.type
_entity.pdbx_description
1 polymer ?
#
loop_
_entity_poly.entity_id
_entity_poly.type
_entity_poly.pdbx_seq_one_letter_code
_entity_poly.pdbx_strand_id
1 'polypeptide(L)' 'MSDYLDRLAQDAKETVAEGYYEISAKNSYSSVSLKQAIIKQKQNAVISEVKAASPSIGTIKTSFEPAEIAKTMEKG' A
#
# COMPACT_ATOMS: atom_id res chain seq x y z
N MET A 1 13.34 8.49 -19.52
CA MET A 1 12.48 7.51 -18.80
C MET A 1 13.30 6.64 -17.83
N SER A 2 14.62 6.53 -18.01
CA SER A 2 15.55 5.79 -17.13
C SER A 2 15.59 6.28 -15.67
N ASP A 3 15.30 7.56 -15.42
CA ASP A 3 15.70 8.17 -14.14
C ASP A 3 14.57 8.23 -13.09
N TYR A 4 13.33 7.85 -13.45
CA TYR A 4 12.18 7.95 -12.54
C TYR A 4 12.23 6.92 -11.41
N LEU A 5 12.63 5.69 -11.72
CA LEU A 5 12.76 4.64 -10.70
C LEU A 5 13.95 4.93 -9.79
N ASP A 6 15.05 5.44 -10.35
CA ASP A 6 16.22 5.84 -9.57
C ASP A 6 15.89 6.99 -8.62
N ARG A 7 15.16 8.00 -9.11
CA ARG A 7 14.67 9.09 -8.27
C ARG A 7 13.72 8.60 -7.19
N LEU A 8 12.75 7.75 -7.53
CA LEU A 8 11.82 7.18 -6.55
C LEU A 8 12.56 6.37 -5.47
N ALA A 9 13.58 5.61 -5.85
CA ALA A 9 14.39 4.85 -4.93
C ALA A 9 15.24 5.76 -4.02
N GLN A 10 15.78 6.86 -4.56
CA GLN A 10 16.53 7.84 -3.78
C GLN A 10 15.63 8.58 -2.80
N ASP A 11 14.51 9.14 -3.27
CA ASP A 11 13.53 9.85 -2.44
C ASP A 11 13.01 8.95 -1.30
N ALA A 12 12.79 7.65 -1.58
CA ALA A 12 12.35 6.68 -0.56
C ALA A 12 13.42 6.44 0.52
N LYS A 13 14.70 6.37 0.15
CA LYS A 13 15.81 6.22 1.13
C LYS A 13 15.90 7.44 2.03
N GLU A 14 15.82 8.65 1.45
CA GLU A 14 15.87 9.91 2.19
C GLU A 14 14.69 10.03 3.16
N THR A 15 13.46 9.76 2.69
CA THR A 15 12.24 9.76 3.52
C THR A 15 12.36 8.84 4.74
N VAL A 16 12.94 7.65 4.57
CA VAL A 16 13.17 6.72 5.68
C VAL A 16 14.26 7.27 6.63
N ALA A 17 15.36 7.79 6.09
CA ALA A 17 16.46 8.34 6.87
C ALA A 17 16.05 9.56 7.71
N GLU A 18 15.10 10.36 7.21
CA GLU A 18 14.51 11.51 7.91
C GLU A 18 13.53 11.12 9.01
N GLY A 19 13.21 9.83 9.16
CA GLY A 19 12.33 9.33 10.21
C GLY A 19 10.85 9.64 9.98
N TYR A 20 10.43 9.79 8.72
CA TYR A 20 9.04 10.07 8.36
C TYR A 20 8.03 9.07 8.94
N TYR A 21 8.43 7.80 9.06
CA TYR A 21 7.58 6.74 9.61
C TYR A 21 7.76 6.60 11.12
N GLU A 22 6.67 6.65 11.87
CA GLU A 22 6.67 6.30 13.29
C GLU A 22 6.84 4.78 13.47
N ILE A 23 8.00 4.35 13.96
CA ILE A 23 8.34 2.93 14.19
C ILE A 23 7.79 2.43 15.55
N SER A 24 7.02 3.26 16.27
CA SER A 24 6.65 3.08 17.68
C SER A 24 5.66 1.95 17.96
N ALA A 25 5.06 1.31 16.94
CA ALA A 25 3.99 0.35 17.15
C ALA A 25 4.48 -1.11 17.13
N LYS A 26 4.66 -1.72 18.32
CA LYS A 26 4.52 -3.17 18.48
C LYS A 26 3.05 -3.55 18.35
N ASN A 27 2.55 -3.58 17.12
CA ASN A 27 1.19 -4.06 16.86
C ASN A 27 1.18 -5.58 16.95
N SER A 28 0.31 -6.13 17.80
CA SER A 28 -0.01 -7.55 17.80
C SER A 28 -0.93 -7.86 16.62
N TYR A 29 -0.37 -8.23 15.48
CA TYR A 29 -1.17 -8.67 14.33
C TYR A 29 -1.18 -10.20 14.23
N SER A 30 -2.34 -10.73 13.85
CA SER A 30 -2.45 -12.11 13.36
C SER A 30 -1.77 -12.18 12.00
N SER A 31 -0.81 -13.09 11.84
CA SER A 31 -0.13 -13.27 10.57
C SER A 31 -1.06 -13.98 9.57
N VAL A 32 -1.64 -13.22 8.63
CA VAL A 32 -2.29 -13.79 7.46
C VAL A 32 -1.23 -14.11 6.41
N SER A 33 -1.18 -15.36 5.96
CA SER A 33 -0.28 -15.73 4.85
C SER A 33 -0.87 -15.28 3.52
N LEU A 34 -0.29 -14.24 2.91
CA LEU A 34 -0.71 -13.74 1.58
C LEU A 34 -0.70 -14.85 0.52
N LYS A 35 0.37 -15.66 0.48
CA LYS A 35 0.47 -16.82 -0.43
C LYS A 35 -0.72 -17.76 -0.25
N GLN A 36 -1.08 -18.10 0.99
CA GLN A 36 -2.20 -19.01 1.25
C GLN A 36 -3.54 -18.36 0.92
N ALA A 37 -3.71 -17.07 1.19
CA ALA A 37 -4.92 -16.32 0.84
C ALA A 37 -5.17 -16.32 -0.68
N ILE A 38 -4.11 -16.22 -1.48
CA ILE A 38 -4.19 -16.30 -2.95
C ILE A 38 -4.48 -17.74 -3.40
N ILE A 39 -3.68 -18.72 -2.96
CA ILE A 39 -3.75 -20.11 -3.46
C ILE A 39 -5.06 -20.80 -3.03
N LYS A 40 -5.61 -20.48 -1.86
CA LYS A 40 -6.81 -21.14 -1.32
C LYS A 40 -8.12 -20.48 -1.78
N GLN A 41 -8.06 -19.39 -2.55
CA GLN A 41 -9.27 -18.72 -3.01
C GLN A 41 -10.02 -19.60 -4.02
N LYS A 42 -11.34 -19.74 -3.84
CA LYS A 42 -12.19 -20.57 -4.71
C LYS A 42 -12.48 -19.89 -6.06
N GLN A 43 -12.48 -18.56 -6.05
CA GLN A 43 -12.68 -17.71 -7.21
C GLN A 43 -11.35 -17.08 -7.64
N ASN A 44 -11.40 -16.16 -8.60
CA ASN A 44 -10.24 -15.35 -8.94
C ASN A 44 -9.81 -14.52 -7.72
N ALA A 45 -8.58 -14.73 -7.26
CA ALA A 45 -8.01 -13.90 -6.21
C ALA A 45 -7.78 -12.49 -6.75
N VAL A 46 -8.27 -11.47 -6.02
CA VAL A 46 -8.08 -10.06 -6.34
C VAL A 46 -7.22 -9.43 -5.24
N ILE A 47 -6.14 -8.76 -5.64
CA ILE A 47 -5.34 -7.92 -4.75
C ILE A 47 -5.71 -6.48 -5.08
N SER A 48 -6.48 -5.83 -4.20
CA SER A 48 -6.89 -4.44 -4.36
C SER A 48 -5.90 -3.48 -3.71
N GLU A 49 -5.63 -2.34 -4.36
CA GLU A 49 -4.70 -1.31 -3.89
C GLU A 49 -5.47 -0.09 -3.32
N VAL A 50 -5.14 0.33 -2.10
CA VAL A 50 -5.63 1.58 -1.49
C VAL A 50 -4.59 2.67 -1.76
N LYS A 51 -4.89 3.60 -2.68
CA LYS A 51 -3.92 4.60 -3.18
C LYS A 51 -4.53 5.99 -3.35
N ALA A 52 -3.88 7.01 -2.79
CA ALA A 52 -4.34 8.40 -2.89
C ALA A 52 -3.83 9.13 -4.14
N ALA A 53 -2.63 8.81 -4.64
CA ALA A 53 -1.97 9.49 -5.75
C ALA A 53 -1.05 8.54 -6.54
N SER A 54 -0.68 8.93 -7.76
CA SER A 54 0.35 8.24 -8.56
C SER A 54 1.28 9.23 -9.27
N PRO A 55 2.52 8.84 -9.60
CA PRO A 55 3.44 9.72 -10.32
C PRO A 55 2.93 10.22 -11.67
N SER A 56 2.15 9.42 -12.40
CA SER A 56 1.66 9.77 -13.74
C SER A 56 0.39 10.61 -13.74
N ILE A 57 -0.50 10.42 -12.76
CA ILE A 57 -1.82 11.08 -12.72
C ILE A 57 -1.89 12.16 -11.62
N GLY A 58 -0.92 12.19 -10.70
CA GLY A 58 -1.01 12.99 -9.49
C GLY A 58 -2.07 12.45 -8.55
N THR A 59 -2.83 13.33 -7.89
CA THR A 59 -3.87 12.95 -6.93
C THR A 59 -5.01 12.19 -7.62
N ILE A 60 -5.25 10.95 -7.17
CA ILE A 60 -6.33 10.07 -7.63
C ILE A 60 -7.61 10.32 -6.82
N LYS A 61 -7.48 10.54 -5.50
CA LYS A 61 -8.62 10.76 -4.60
C LYS A 61 -8.26 11.79 -3.52
N THR A 62 -9.09 12.81 -3.37
CA THR A 62 -8.89 13.92 -2.41
C THR A 62 -9.48 13.62 -1.03
N SER A 63 -10.67 13.01 -0.98
CA SER A 63 -11.24 12.48 0.26
C SER A 63 -10.79 11.03 0.44
N PHE A 64 -9.74 10.82 1.23
CA PHE A 64 -9.04 9.53 1.32
C PHE A 64 -9.01 9.03 2.76
N GLU A 65 -9.95 8.12 3.08
CA GLU A 65 -10.04 7.43 4.36
C GLU A 65 -9.59 5.97 4.21
N PRO A 66 -8.31 5.63 4.47
CA PRO A 66 -7.75 4.33 4.10
C PRO A 66 -8.48 3.15 4.72
N ALA A 67 -8.89 3.28 5.98
CA ALA A 67 -9.57 2.22 6.73
C ALA A 67 -10.95 1.89 6.14
N GLU A 68 -11.74 2.89 5.75
CA GLU A 68 -13.07 2.68 5.18
C GLU A 68 -12.97 2.14 3.74
N ILE A 69 -11.98 2.60 2.97
CA ILE A 69 -11.71 2.06 1.64
C ILE A 69 -11.34 0.58 1.75
N ALA A 70 -10.45 0.20 2.67
CA ALA A 70 -10.06 -1.19 2.88
C ALA A 70 -11.23 -2.09 3.29
N LYS A 71 -12.09 -1.64 4.22
CA LYS A 71 -13.32 -2.36 4.61
C LYS A 71 -14.30 -2.54 3.45
N THR A 72 -14.36 -1.57 2.54
CA THR A 72 -15.22 -1.65 1.36
C THR A 72 -14.66 -2.66 0.37
N MET A 73 -13.34 -2.64 0.13
CA MET A 73 -12.67 -3.62 -0.74
C MET A 73 -12.81 -5.06 -0.24
N GLU A 74 -12.78 -5.28 1.08
CA GLU A 74 -12.97 -6.61 1.68
C GLU A 74 -14.35 -7.21 1.39
N LYS A 75 -15.38 -6.38 1.23
CA LYS A 75 -16.76 -6.80 0.98
C LYS A 75 -17.03 -7.20 -0.49
N GLY A 76 -16.12 -6.88 -1.40
CA GLY A 76 -16.35 -6.96 -2.85
C GLY A 76 -17.34 -5.92 -3.36
#